data_AF-A0A969FNI3-F1
#
_entry.id   AF-A0A969FNI3-F1
#
_cell.length_a   1.000
_cell.length_b   1.000
_cell.length_c   1.000
_cell.angle_alpha   90.00
_cell.angle_beta   90.00
_cell.angle_gamma   90.00
#
_symmetry.space_group_name_H-M   'P 1'
#
loop_
_entity.id
_entity.type
_entity.pdbx_description
1 polymer ?
#
loop_
_entity_poly.entity_id
_entity_poly.type
_entity_poly.pdbx_seq_one_letter_code
_entity_poly.pdbx_strand_id
1 'polypeptide(L)'
;MGVQAWTYVFVGVTFAIYLVIGYLNRVRDTRGFYVAGQGVPAIFNGAATGADWMSAASFISMSGMISFMGYDGAVYLIGWTGGYVLLALLLAPYLRKYGKYTVPDFVGDRYYSGTARVIAAIAAVFISLTYVAGQMRGVGVVFSGFMGVPIWAGVVIGVAIVAFFAVLGGMKGITWTQVAQYFVLILAFLIPAVAISIKLTGNPIPQIAFTTSDIIERLNRIQVELGFAEYTRPFQSKSFIDVLCIATALMVGTAGLPHIIVRFYTVPNVRAARYSAGWALLFIALLYTTAPALAAFARFNLIDSLHGKSLEEVGQLPWVDHWAKTGLLKLDDKDGDGLLELLPDAAQNEITVDRDIIVLATPEVAGLAPWVVGLVA
;
A
#
# COMPACT_ATOMS: atom_id res chain seq x y z
N MET A 1 -14.44 -17.93 16.86
CA MET A 1 -13.03 -17.99 16.40
C MET A 1 -12.38 -16.66 16.72
N GLY A 2 -11.21 -16.66 17.35
CA GLY A 2 -10.45 -15.43 17.61
C GLY A 2 -9.82 -14.84 16.34
N VAL A 3 -9.26 -13.64 16.44
CA VAL A 3 -8.60 -12.94 15.32
C VAL A 3 -7.53 -13.82 14.68
N GLN A 4 -6.63 -14.36 15.50
CA GLN A 4 -5.51 -15.20 15.05
C GLN A 4 -5.97 -16.44 14.25
N ALA A 5 -7.08 -17.06 14.66
CA ALA A 5 -7.63 -18.22 13.94
C ALA A 5 -8.18 -17.82 12.56
N TRP A 6 -8.86 -16.67 12.46
CA TRP A 6 -9.31 -16.14 11.18
C TRP A 6 -8.14 -15.77 10.28
N THR A 7 -7.10 -15.13 10.83
CA THR A 7 -5.90 -14.80 10.08
C THR A 7 -5.26 -16.05 9.48
N TYR A 8 -5.03 -17.10 10.28
CA TYR A 8 -4.44 -18.33 9.75
C TYR A 8 -5.29 -18.98 8.63
N VAL A 9 -6.62 -18.87 8.72
CA VAL A 9 -7.51 -19.34 7.65
C VAL A 9 -7.34 -18.48 6.40
N PHE A 10 -7.42 -17.16 6.49
CA PHE A 10 -7.29 -16.28 5.33
C PHE A 10 -5.90 -16.38 4.69
N VAL A 11 -4.84 -16.35 5.48
CA VAL A 11 -3.45 -16.54 5.05
C VAL A 11 -3.26 -17.90 4.39
N GLY A 12 -3.74 -18.98 5.03
CA GLY A 12 -3.64 -20.33 4.48
C GLY A 12 -4.38 -20.49 3.15
N VAL A 13 -5.61 -19.98 3.06
CA VAL A 13 -6.43 -20.05 1.84
C VAL A 13 -5.83 -19.21 0.72
N THR A 14 -5.40 -17.98 0.99
CA THR A 14 -4.81 -17.09 -0.02
C THR A 14 -3.51 -17.65 -0.57
N PHE A 15 -2.59 -18.10 0.29
CA PHE A 15 -1.35 -18.75 -0.16
C PHE A 15 -1.63 -20.04 -0.92
N ALA A 16 -2.56 -20.88 -0.47
CA ALA A 16 -2.94 -22.08 -1.22
C ALA A 16 -3.45 -21.73 -2.63
N ILE A 17 -4.31 -20.71 -2.76
CA ILE A 17 -4.79 -20.23 -4.06
C ILE A 17 -3.61 -19.78 -4.93
N TYR A 18 -2.68 -18.99 -4.39
CA TYR A 18 -1.55 -18.48 -5.17
C TYR A 18 -0.59 -19.58 -5.61
N LEU A 19 -0.32 -20.56 -4.74
CA LEU A 19 0.50 -21.72 -5.06
C LEU A 19 -0.16 -22.60 -6.12
N VAL A 20 -1.47 -22.84 -6.02
CA VAL A 20 -2.24 -23.61 -7.02
C VAL A 20 -2.23 -22.89 -8.37
N ILE A 21 -2.47 -21.59 -8.41
CA ILE A 21 -2.41 -20.79 -9.65
C ILE A 21 -1.01 -20.87 -10.27
N GLY A 22 0.03 -20.71 -9.46
CA GLY A 22 1.42 -20.81 -9.91
C GLY A 22 1.77 -22.19 -10.48
N TYR A 23 1.31 -23.26 -9.82
CA TYR A 23 1.51 -24.64 -10.27
C TYR A 23 0.76 -24.95 -11.57
N LEU A 24 -0.51 -24.57 -11.67
CA LEU A 24 -1.36 -24.80 -12.85
C LEU A 24 -0.89 -24.01 -14.08
N ASN A 25 -0.26 -22.85 -13.88
CA ASN A 25 0.24 -22.00 -14.96
C ASN A 25 1.75 -22.17 -15.23
N ARG A 26 2.35 -23.30 -14.85
CA ARG A 26 3.77 -23.56 -15.05
C ARG A 26 4.17 -23.43 -16.53
N VAL A 27 5.22 -22.66 -16.76
CA VAL A 27 5.72 -22.34 -18.11
C VAL A 27 7.03 -23.08 -18.38
N ARG A 28 7.22 -23.55 -19.62
CA ARG A 28 8.46 -24.20 -20.09
C ARG A 28 9.20 -23.40 -21.18
N ASP A 29 8.58 -22.36 -21.73
CA ASP A 29 9.12 -21.55 -22.82
C ASP A 29 9.47 -20.10 -22.39
N THR A 30 10.49 -19.52 -23.03
CA THR A 30 11.00 -18.17 -22.71
C THR A 30 9.95 -17.07 -22.91
N ARG A 31 9.08 -17.19 -23.92
CA ARG A 31 8.02 -16.19 -24.18
C ARG A 31 6.92 -16.22 -23.13
N GLY A 32 6.48 -17.40 -22.71
CA GLY A 32 5.56 -17.53 -21.58
C GLY A 32 6.19 -17.05 -20.27
N PHE A 33 7.50 -17.26 -20.09
CA PHE A 33 8.20 -16.87 -18.87
C PHE A 33 8.34 -15.35 -18.74
N TYR A 34 8.65 -14.64 -19.84
CA TYR A 34 8.88 -13.19 -19.79
C TYR A 34 7.70 -12.30 -20.17
N VAL A 35 6.70 -12.79 -20.94
CA VAL A 35 5.57 -11.94 -21.41
C VAL A 35 4.21 -12.64 -21.36
N ALA A 36 4.10 -13.76 -20.66
CA ALA A 36 2.85 -14.52 -20.54
C ALA A 36 2.20 -14.88 -21.90
N GLY A 37 3.02 -15.02 -22.95
CA GLY A 37 2.52 -15.29 -24.32
C GLY A 37 1.66 -14.17 -24.93
N GLN A 38 1.62 -12.99 -24.32
CA GLN A 38 0.83 -11.83 -24.76
C GLN A 38 -0.69 -12.05 -24.84
N GLY A 39 -1.21 -13.05 -24.13
CA GLY A 39 -2.62 -13.46 -24.21
C GLY A 39 -3.52 -12.91 -23.12
N VAL A 40 -3.02 -12.03 -22.24
CA VAL A 40 -3.79 -11.59 -21.05
C VAL A 40 -4.85 -10.56 -21.46
N PRO A 41 -6.13 -10.78 -21.12
CA PRO A 41 -7.18 -9.79 -21.37
C PRO A 41 -6.93 -8.48 -20.63
N ALA A 42 -7.31 -7.35 -21.23
CA ALA A 42 -6.97 -6.02 -20.72
C ALA A 42 -7.49 -5.75 -19.30
N ILE A 43 -8.66 -6.27 -18.92
CA ILE A 43 -9.23 -6.11 -17.58
C ILE A 43 -8.35 -6.80 -16.54
N PHE A 44 -8.00 -8.07 -16.77
CA PHE A 44 -7.15 -8.83 -15.85
C PHE A 44 -5.73 -8.27 -15.79
N ASN A 45 -5.19 -7.82 -16.92
CA ASN A 45 -3.90 -7.12 -16.88
C ASN A 45 -3.97 -5.81 -16.10
N GLY A 46 -5.10 -5.09 -16.20
CA GLY A 46 -5.39 -3.92 -15.39
C GLY A 46 -5.44 -4.25 -13.89
N ALA A 47 -6.13 -5.33 -13.51
CA ALA A 47 -6.19 -5.80 -12.12
C ALA A 47 -4.82 -6.23 -11.59
N ALA A 48 -4.05 -6.98 -12.37
CA ALA A 48 -2.68 -7.36 -12.03
C ALA A 48 -1.77 -6.12 -11.85
N THR A 49 -1.90 -5.13 -12.74
CA THR A 49 -1.18 -3.86 -12.63
C THR A 49 -1.62 -3.07 -11.40
N GLY A 50 -2.91 -3.09 -11.07
CA GLY A 50 -3.45 -2.54 -9.83
C GLY A 50 -2.87 -3.24 -8.61
N ALA A 51 -2.73 -4.57 -8.62
CA ALA A 51 -2.11 -5.34 -7.54
C ALA A 51 -0.64 -4.94 -7.33
N ASP A 52 0.13 -4.87 -8.43
CA ASP A 52 1.53 -4.39 -8.40
C ASP A 52 1.63 -2.99 -7.80
N TRP A 53 0.63 -2.15 -8.05
CA TRP A 53 0.55 -0.79 -7.52
C TRP A 53 0.14 -0.72 -6.05
N MET A 54 -0.76 -1.60 -5.61
CA MET A 54 -1.22 -1.76 -4.23
C MET A 54 -0.18 -2.41 -3.32
N SER A 55 1.10 -2.36 -3.70
CA SER A 55 2.24 -2.83 -2.91
C SER A 55 2.22 -2.34 -1.47
N ALA A 56 3.07 -2.90 -0.60
CA ALA A 56 3.09 -2.55 0.83
C ALA A 56 3.15 -1.03 1.08
N ALA A 57 3.91 -0.29 0.27
CA ALA A 57 3.98 1.17 0.36
C ALA A 57 2.62 1.86 0.17
N SER A 58 1.78 1.37 -0.75
CA SER A 58 0.47 1.96 -1.06
C SER A 58 -0.61 1.44 -0.12
N PHE A 59 -0.63 0.14 0.17
CA PHE A 59 -1.67 -0.47 1.01
C PHE A 59 -1.47 -0.12 2.49
N ILE A 60 -0.23 -0.18 2.97
CA ILE A 60 0.12 -0.03 4.38
C ILE A 60 0.56 1.42 4.66
N SER A 61 1.65 1.84 4.01
CA SER A 61 2.35 3.07 4.39
C SER A 61 1.62 4.34 3.97
N MET A 62 0.87 4.36 2.87
CA MET A 62 0.23 5.57 2.36
C MET A 62 -0.81 6.14 3.33
N SER A 63 -1.79 5.34 3.74
CA SER A 63 -2.80 5.78 4.72
C SER A 63 -2.16 6.09 6.06
N GLY A 64 -1.12 5.35 6.47
CA GLY A 64 -0.32 5.68 7.64
C GLY A 64 0.33 7.07 7.55
N MET A 65 1.05 7.34 6.46
CA MET A 65 1.66 8.65 6.23
C MET A 65 0.63 9.78 6.22
N ILE A 66 -0.49 9.61 5.51
CA ILE A 66 -1.56 10.62 5.46
C ILE A 66 -2.17 10.84 6.85
N SER A 67 -2.33 9.79 7.66
CA SER A 67 -2.90 9.88 9.02
C SER A 67 -2.06 10.78 9.95
N PHE A 68 -0.74 10.80 9.77
CA PHE A 68 0.16 11.66 10.57
C PHE A 68 0.49 13.00 9.90
N MET A 69 0.55 13.05 8.58
CA MET A 69 0.94 14.25 7.82
C MET A 69 -0.26 15.13 7.41
N GLY A 70 -1.49 14.64 7.58
CA GLY A 70 -2.70 15.34 7.15
C GLY A 70 -2.68 15.66 5.66
N TYR A 71 -3.09 16.90 5.32
CA TYR A 71 -3.11 17.38 3.93
C TYR A 71 -1.74 17.29 3.23
N ASP A 72 -0.63 17.52 3.94
CA ASP A 72 0.71 17.48 3.34
C ASP A 72 1.09 16.06 2.86
N GLY A 73 0.44 15.02 3.39
CA GLY A 73 0.57 13.64 2.90
C GLY A 73 -0.09 13.40 1.54
N ALA A 74 -1.05 14.25 1.13
CA ALA A 74 -1.75 14.11 -0.14
C ALA A 74 -0.83 14.28 -1.37
N VAL A 75 0.35 14.89 -1.20
CA VAL A 75 1.36 15.02 -2.27
C VAL A 75 1.79 13.65 -2.82
N TYR A 76 1.86 12.62 -1.98
CA TYR A 76 2.20 11.26 -2.42
C TYR A 76 1.09 10.65 -3.27
N LEU A 77 -0.16 10.93 -2.93
CA LEU A 77 -1.33 10.51 -3.71
C LEU A 77 -1.28 11.12 -5.12
N ILE A 78 -1.09 12.45 -5.20
CA ILE A 78 -1.02 13.20 -6.45
C ILE A 78 0.19 12.75 -7.28
N GLY A 79 1.35 12.64 -6.65
CA GLY A 79 2.60 12.27 -7.29
C GLY A 79 2.54 10.88 -7.94
N TRP A 80 2.11 9.87 -7.18
CA TRP A 80 2.02 8.51 -7.69
C TRP A 80 0.93 8.37 -8.77
N THR A 81 -0.27 8.89 -8.53
CA THR A 81 -1.37 8.81 -9.53
C THR A 81 -1.02 9.54 -10.82
N GLY A 82 -0.44 10.74 -10.72
CA GLY A 82 0.04 11.48 -11.88
C GLY A 82 1.13 10.73 -12.65
N GLY A 83 2.00 10.00 -11.97
CA GLY A 83 3.00 9.15 -12.62
C GLY A 83 2.39 8.01 -13.42
N TYR A 84 1.29 7.42 -12.94
CA TYR A 84 0.55 6.43 -13.72
C TYR A 84 -0.06 7.04 -14.98
N VAL A 85 -0.62 8.25 -14.89
CA VAL A 85 -1.15 8.98 -16.05
C VAL A 85 -0.05 9.25 -17.08
N LEU A 86 1.13 9.71 -16.66
CA LEU A 86 2.28 9.90 -17.55
C LEU A 86 2.69 8.59 -18.22
N LEU A 87 2.80 7.51 -17.46
CA LEU A 87 3.18 6.21 -18.02
C LEU A 87 2.11 5.66 -18.98
N ALA A 88 0.83 5.79 -18.65
CA ALA A 88 -0.28 5.33 -19.48
C ALA A 88 -0.38 6.09 -20.81
N LEU A 89 -0.16 7.41 -20.79
CA LEU A 89 -0.29 8.27 -21.97
C LEU A 89 0.98 8.35 -22.80
N LEU A 90 2.14 8.48 -22.16
CA LEU A 90 3.42 8.81 -22.82
C LEU A 90 4.32 7.61 -23.03
N LEU A 91 4.23 6.53 -22.24
CA LEU A 91 5.16 5.39 -22.33
C LEU A 91 4.48 4.13 -22.89
N ALA A 92 3.33 3.73 -22.34
CA ALA A 92 2.69 2.45 -22.64
C ALA A 92 2.47 2.18 -24.15
N PRO A 93 1.99 3.12 -24.98
CA PRO A 93 1.77 2.87 -26.40
C PRO A 93 3.07 2.65 -27.18
N TYR A 94 4.13 3.40 -26.84
CA TYR A 94 5.41 3.36 -27.53
C TYR A 94 6.20 2.11 -27.18
N LEU A 95 6.20 1.75 -25.90
CA LEU A 95 6.83 0.53 -25.43
C LEU A 95 6.17 -0.69 -26.07
N ARG A 96 4.83 -0.75 -26.10
CA ARG A 96 4.13 -1.85 -26.78
C ARG A 96 4.46 -1.93 -28.28
N LYS A 97 4.57 -0.79 -28.97
CA LYS A 97 4.96 -0.74 -30.39
C LYS A 97 6.41 -1.21 -30.62
N TYR A 98 7.27 -1.06 -29.63
CA TYR A 98 8.69 -1.42 -29.70
C TYR A 98 8.95 -2.94 -29.65
N GLY A 99 8.07 -3.71 -28.99
CA GLY A 99 8.02 -5.18 -29.10
C GLY A 99 9.18 -5.95 -28.46
N LYS A 100 10.14 -5.29 -27.79
CA LYS A 100 11.20 -5.93 -27.00
C LYS A 100 10.85 -6.04 -25.52
N TYR A 101 11.59 -6.88 -24.81
CA TYR A 101 11.23 -7.40 -23.49
C TYR A 101 11.68 -6.53 -22.31
N THR A 102 12.65 -5.61 -22.49
CA THR A 102 13.24 -4.84 -21.38
C THR A 102 13.41 -3.34 -21.67
N VAL A 103 13.38 -2.52 -20.60
CA VAL A 103 13.62 -1.07 -20.68
C VAL A 103 15.06 -0.74 -21.08
N PRO A 104 16.10 -1.41 -20.56
CA PRO A 104 17.47 -1.16 -21.00
C PRO A 104 17.67 -1.39 -22.50
N ASP A 105 17.06 -2.44 -23.05
CA ASP A 105 17.11 -2.71 -24.50
C ASP A 105 16.47 -1.59 -25.31
N PHE A 106 15.34 -1.06 -24.84
CA PHE A 106 14.70 0.11 -25.45
C PHE A 106 15.63 1.32 -25.49
N VAL A 107 16.28 1.65 -24.36
CA VAL A 107 17.22 2.79 -24.29
C VAL A 107 18.43 2.56 -25.19
N GLY A 108 19.06 1.38 -25.11
CA GLY A 108 20.25 1.06 -25.89
C GLY A 108 20.03 1.16 -27.38
N ASP A 109 18.90 0.64 -27.87
CA ASP A 109 18.57 0.67 -29.29
C ASP A 109 18.07 2.05 -29.73
N ARG A 110 17.31 2.77 -28.89
CA ARG A 110 16.80 4.13 -29.19
C ARG A 110 17.92 5.15 -29.41
N TYR A 111 19.03 4.98 -28.72
CA TYR A 111 20.23 5.82 -28.82
C TYR A 111 21.38 5.15 -29.56
N TYR A 112 21.18 3.95 -30.12
CA TYR A 112 22.21 3.16 -30.81
C TYR A 112 23.52 3.01 -30.00
N SER A 113 23.42 2.86 -28.68
CA SER A 113 24.55 2.88 -27.75
C SER A 113 24.51 1.73 -26.76
N GLY A 114 25.55 0.88 -26.80
CA GLY A 114 25.75 -0.19 -25.81
C GLY A 114 26.00 0.37 -24.40
N THR A 115 26.70 1.50 -24.30
CA THR A 115 26.94 2.17 -23.02
C THR A 115 25.64 2.65 -22.38
N ALA A 116 24.72 3.23 -23.18
CA ALA A 116 23.41 3.65 -22.69
C ALA A 116 22.57 2.46 -22.19
N ARG A 117 22.67 1.30 -22.86
CA ARG A 117 22.03 0.05 -22.41
C ARG A 117 22.54 -0.38 -21.03
N VAL A 118 23.87 -0.38 -20.84
CA VAL A 118 24.49 -0.79 -19.57
C VAL A 118 24.11 0.16 -18.44
N ILE A 119 24.16 1.48 -18.67
CA ILE A 119 23.74 2.48 -17.68
C ILE A 119 22.27 2.28 -17.29
N ALA A 120 21.38 2.08 -18.26
CA ALA A 120 19.97 1.82 -18.01
C ALA A 120 19.74 0.51 -17.23
N ALA A 121 20.54 -0.53 -17.49
CA ALA A 121 20.48 -1.78 -16.75
C ALA A 121 20.93 -1.60 -15.29
N ILE A 122 22.03 -0.90 -15.04
CA ILE A 122 22.51 -0.59 -13.69
C ILE A 122 21.46 0.22 -12.92
N ALA A 123 20.88 1.25 -13.54
CA ALA A 123 19.83 2.06 -12.94
C ALA A 123 18.58 1.22 -12.61
N ALA A 124 18.15 0.35 -13.52
CA ALA A 124 17.02 -0.54 -13.28
C ALA A 124 17.27 -1.47 -12.09
N VAL A 125 18.45 -2.08 -11.98
CA VAL A 125 18.82 -2.95 -10.84
C VAL A 125 18.83 -2.16 -9.53
N PHE A 126 19.46 -0.98 -9.51
CA PHE A 126 19.52 -0.14 -8.32
C PHE A 126 18.12 0.26 -7.80
N ILE A 127 17.24 0.69 -8.71
CA ILE A 127 15.86 1.05 -8.37
C ILE A 127 15.09 -0.19 -7.87
N SER A 128 15.22 -1.33 -8.55
CA SER A 128 14.57 -2.58 -8.16
C SER A 128 15.01 -3.05 -6.77
N LEU A 129 16.31 -3.00 -6.44
CA LEU A 129 16.80 -3.38 -5.11
C LEU A 129 16.25 -2.48 -4.01
N THR A 130 16.26 -1.17 -4.23
CA THR A 130 15.70 -0.19 -3.28
C THR A 130 14.21 -0.44 -3.04
N TYR A 131 13.47 -0.72 -4.11
CA TYR A 131 12.04 -1.04 -4.02
C TYR A 131 11.78 -2.34 -3.27
N VAL A 132 12.54 -3.40 -3.56
CA VAL A 132 12.43 -4.69 -2.88
C VAL A 132 12.67 -4.53 -1.38
N ALA A 133 13.67 -3.76 -0.96
CA ALA A 133 13.94 -3.52 0.47
C ALA A 133 12.71 -2.94 1.21
N GLY A 134 12.02 -1.96 0.61
CA GLY A 134 10.78 -1.41 1.18
C GLY A 134 9.64 -2.43 1.27
N GLN A 135 9.47 -3.27 0.24
CA GLN A 135 8.46 -4.34 0.26
C GLN A 135 8.74 -5.39 1.34
N MET A 136 10.02 -5.73 1.55
CA MET A 136 10.41 -6.68 2.59
C MET A 136 10.06 -6.15 3.98
N ARG A 137 10.26 -4.86 4.26
CA ARG A 137 9.79 -4.27 5.53
C ARG A 137 8.28 -4.47 5.72
N GLY A 138 7.48 -4.19 4.69
CA GLY A 138 6.02 -4.40 4.75
C GLY A 138 5.63 -5.84 5.05
N VAL A 139 6.26 -6.81 4.38
CA VAL A 139 6.07 -8.24 4.65
C VAL A 139 6.42 -8.57 6.11
N GLY A 140 7.55 -8.07 6.60
CA GLY A 140 7.98 -8.29 7.97
C GLY A 140 7.01 -7.71 9.01
N VAL A 141 6.46 -6.53 8.78
CA VAL A 141 5.45 -5.90 9.67
C VAL A 141 4.18 -6.75 9.74
N VAL A 142 3.65 -7.20 8.60
CA VAL A 142 2.43 -8.04 8.54
C VAL A 142 2.66 -9.37 9.26
N PHE A 143 3.75 -10.07 8.96
CA PHE A 143 4.07 -11.34 9.61
C PHE A 143 4.31 -11.18 11.12
N SER A 144 4.96 -10.08 11.53
CA SER A 144 5.23 -9.82 12.94
C SER A 144 3.99 -9.47 13.73
N GLY A 145 3.05 -8.71 13.15
CA GLY A 145 1.75 -8.46 13.76
C GLY A 145 1.02 -9.78 13.96
N PHE A 146 0.72 -10.48 12.87
CA PHE A 146 -0.31 -11.51 12.95
C PHE A 146 0.15 -12.94 13.22
N MET A 147 1.42 -13.27 12.93
CA MET A 147 1.98 -14.59 13.23
C MET A 147 2.86 -14.59 14.48
N GLY A 148 3.09 -13.42 15.10
CA GLY A 148 3.93 -13.29 16.28
C GLY A 148 5.39 -13.70 16.06
N VAL A 149 5.85 -13.73 14.80
CA VAL A 149 7.24 -14.03 14.45
C VAL A 149 8.06 -12.75 14.38
N PRO A 150 9.37 -12.77 14.70
CA PRO A 150 10.21 -11.59 14.50
C PRO A 150 10.19 -11.11 13.04
N ILE A 151 10.27 -9.79 12.83
CA ILE A 151 10.24 -9.15 11.49
C ILE A 151 11.18 -9.85 10.50
N TRP A 152 12.43 -10.15 10.90
CA TRP A 152 13.41 -10.81 10.03
C TRP A 152 12.97 -12.21 9.59
N ALA A 153 12.34 -12.98 10.48
CA ALA A 153 11.84 -14.32 10.17
C ALA A 153 10.63 -14.23 9.23
N GLY A 154 9.75 -13.24 9.45
CA GLY A 154 8.64 -12.92 8.54
C GLY A 154 9.10 -12.61 7.12
N VAL A 155 10.16 -11.81 6.98
CA VAL A 155 10.79 -11.52 5.68
C VAL A 155 11.28 -12.80 4.99
N VAL A 156 12.02 -13.66 5.71
CA VAL A 156 12.57 -14.91 5.13
C VAL A 156 11.46 -15.83 4.64
N ILE A 157 10.38 -15.99 5.42
CA ILE A 157 9.24 -16.82 5.03
C ILE A 157 8.55 -16.24 3.78
N GLY A 158 8.30 -14.93 3.77
CA GLY A 158 7.68 -14.25 2.63
C GLY A 158 8.51 -14.38 1.35
N VAL A 159 9.84 -14.20 1.44
CA VAL A 159 10.77 -14.39 0.31
C VAL A 159 10.72 -15.83 -0.20
N ALA A 160 10.75 -16.82 0.69
CA ALA A 160 10.72 -18.23 0.28
C ALA A 160 9.45 -18.59 -0.49
N ILE A 161 8.29 -18.10 -0.02
CA ILE A 161 7.00 -18.34 -0.68
C ILE A 161 6.94 -17.66 -2.05
N VAL A 162 7.34 -16.38 -2.11
CA VAL A 162 7.36 -15.62 -3.37
C VAL A 162 8.31 -16.24 -4.38
N ALA A 163 9.50 -16.65 -3.94
CA ALA A 163 10.47 -17.34 -4.79
C ALA A 163 9.88 -18.63 -5.36
N PHE A 164 9.14 -19.41 -4.57
CA PHE A 164 8.56 -20.67 -5.00
C PHE A 164 7.59 -20.49 -6.19
N PHE A 165 6.59 -19.61 -6.07
CA PHE A 165 5.62 -19.45 -7.17
C PHE A 165 6.16 -18.59 -8.32
N ALA A 166 7.08 -17.65 -8.08
CA ALA A 166 7.68 -16.83 -9.12
C ALA A 166 8.57 -17.65 -10.06
N VAL A 167 9.40 -18.55 -9.51
CA VAL A 167 10.32 -19.40 -10.28
C VAL A 167 9.55 -20.43 -11.11
N LEU A 168 8.45 -20.99 -10.57
CA LEU A 168 7.67 -22.02 -11.25
C LEU A 168 6.73 -21.44 -12.34
N GLY A 169 6.09 -20.30 -12.08
CA GLY A 169 5.04 -19.76 -12.94
C GLY A 169 5.51 -18.77 -14.02
N GLY A 170 6.68 -18.13 -13.85
CA GLY A 170 7.11 -17.01 -14.69
C GLY A 170 6.07 -15.88 -14.74
N MET A 171 6.12 -15.00 -15.75
CA MET A 171 5.19 -13.88 -15.87
C MET A 171 3.73 -14.30 -16.05
N LYS A 172 3.45 -15.46 -16.65
CA LYS A 172 2.08 -15.98 -16.76
C LYS A 172 1.50 -16.32 -15.38
N GLY A 173 2.22 -17.10 -14.57
CA GLY A 173 1.81 -17.43 -13.21
C GLY A 173 1.68 -16.16 -12.35
N ILE A 174 2.69 -15.30 -12.39
CA ILE A 174 2.70 -14.02 -11.64
C ILE A 174 1.49 -13.15 -11.99
N THR A 175 1.10 -13.06 -13.27
CA THR A 175 -0.04 -12.24 -13.67
C THR A 175 -1.35 -12.76 -13.07
N TRP A 176 -1.60 -14.06 -13.16
CA TRP A 176 -2.83 -14.64 -12.61
C TRP A 176 -2.87 -14.63 -11.08
N THR A 177 -1.72 -14.84 -10.41
CA THR A 177 -1.65 -14.68 -8.96
C THR A 177 -1.95 -13.24 -8.55
N GLN A 178 -1.46 -12.26 -9.31
CA GLN A 178 -1.72 -10.85 -9.01
C GLN A 178 -3.15 -10.41 -9.26
N VAL A 179 -3.83 -10.96 -10.27
CA VAL A 179 -5.26 -10.75 -10.44
C VAL A 179 -6.01 -11.19 -9.18
N ALA A 180 -5.68 -12.38 -8.66
CA ALA A 180 -6.28 -12.87 -7.42
C ALA A 180 -5.90 -11.99 -6.20
N GLN A 181 -4.63 -11.59 -6.10
CA GLN A 181 -4.14 -10.69 -5.04
C GLN A 181 -4.87 -9.34 -5.06
N TYR A 182 -5.11 -8.77 -6.24
CA TYR A 182 -5.83 -7.50 -6.36
C TYR A 182 -7.20 -7.57 -5.67
N PHE A 183 -8.00 -8.60 -5.97
CA PHE A 183 -9.32 -8.74 -5.38
C PHE A 183 -9.27 -8.98 -3.87
N VAL A 184 -8.31 -9.78 -3.38
CA VAL A 184 -8.11 -9.98 -1.95
C VAL A 184 -7.75 -8.66 -1.26
N LEU A 185 -6.75 -7.95 -1.79
CA LEU A 185 -6.28 -6.68 -1.22
C LEU A 185 -7.37 -5.61 -1.25
N ILE A 186 -8.08 -5.43 -2.37
CA ILE A 186 -9.08 -4.35 -2.44
C ILE A 186 -10.26 -4.62 -1.50
N LEU A 187 -10.66 -5.88 -1.33
CA LEU A 187 -11.69 -6.27 -0.37
C LEU A 187 -11.20 -6.08 1.07
N ALA A 188 -9.97 -6.49 1.36
CA ALA A 188 -9.32 -6.28 2.66
C ALA A 188 -9.18 -4.79 3.00
N PHE A 189 -9.02 -3.91 2.02
CA PHE A 189 -8.98 -2.46 2.26
C PHE A 189 -10.37 -1.83 2.43
N LEU A 190 -11.31 -2.17 1.52
CA LEU A 190 -12.61 -1.52 1.46
C LEU A 190 -13.56 -1.98 2.57
N ILE A 191 -13.57 -3.27 2.93
CA ILE A 191 -14.50 -3.80 3.94
C ILE A 191 -14.32 -3.11 5.30
N PRO A 192 -13.10 -3.03 5.88
CA PRO A 192 -12.90 -2.28 7.12
C PRO A 192 -13.18 -0.80 6.95
N ALA A 193 -12.75 -0.17 5.85
CA ALA A 193 -13.01 1.25 5.61
C ALA A 193 -14.50 1.58 5.63
N VAL A 194 -15.33 0.76 4.95
CA VAL A 194 -16.79 0.86 4.95
C VAL A 194 -17.35 0.62 6.36
N ALA A 195 -16.91 -0.43 7.06
CA ALA A 195 -17.39 -0.74 8.41
C ALA A 195 -17.10 0.39 9.41
N ILE A 196 -15.90 0.96 9.36
CA ILE A 196 -15.50 2.11 10.19
C ILE A 196 -16.33 3.34 9.83
N SER A 197 -16.51 3.60 8.53
CA SER A 197 -17.33 4.70 8.04
C SER A 197 -18.76 4.64 8.59
N ILE A 198 -19.40 3.45 8.58
CA ILE A 198 -20.73 3.24 9.16
C ILE A 198 -20.72 3.52 10.66
N LYS A 199 -19.73 3.00 11.39
CA LYS A 199 -19.66 3.15 12.85
C LYS A 199 -19.49 4.61 13.28
N LEU A 200 -18.69 5.37 12.54
CA LEU A 200 -18.35 6.75 12.89
C LEU A 200 -19.35 7.79 12.36
N THR A 201 -19.92 7.56 11.17
CA THR A 201 -20.69 8.59 10.44
C THR A 201 -22.09 8.14 10.03
N GLY A 202 -22.41 6.85 10.16
CA GLY A 202 -23.65 6.25 9.64
C GLY A 202 -23.68 6.06 8.12
N ASN A 203 -22.68 6.56 7.37
CA ASN A 203 -22.63 6.44 5.92
C ASN A 203 -21.69 5.29 5.49
N PRO A 204 -22.15 4.34 4.64
CA PRO A 204 -21.35 3.22 4.19
C PRO A 204 -20.26 3.57 3.17
N ILE A 205 -20.26 4.76 2.57
CA ILE A 205 -19.28 5.16 1.56
C ILE A 205 -18.24 6.08 2.21
N PRO A 206 -17.01 5.60 2.50
CA PRO A 206 -15.99 6.38 3.21
C PRO A 206 -15.67 7.72 2.57
N GLN A 207 -15.66 7.78 1.23
CA GLN A 207 -15.36 9.00 0.48
C GLN A 207 -16.43 10.09 0.66
N ILE A 208 -17.69 9.67 0.77
CA ILE A 208 -18.81 10.60 0.98
C ILE A 208 -18.86 10.96 2.46
N ALA A 209 -18.75 9.98 3.36
CA ALA A 209 -18.64 10.21 4.79
C ALA A 209 -17.55 11.23 5.13
N PHE A 210 -16.38 11.11 4.50
CA PHE A 210 -15.27 12.04 4.67
C PHE A 210 -15.60 13.49 4.29
N THR A 211 -16.47 13.71 3.28
CA THR A 211 -16.78 15.06 2.78
C THR A 211 -18.07 15.65 3.36
N THR A 212 -19.04 14.81 3.76
CA THR A 212 -20.37 15.26 4.17
C THR A 212 -20.64 15.15 5.67
N SER A 213 -19.78 14.46 6.42
CA SER A 213 -19.95 14.32 7.88
C SER A 213 -19.14 15.35 8.66
N ASP A 214 -19.47 15.50 9.94
CA ASP A 214 -18.80 16.40 10.88
C ASP A 214 -17.47 15.84 11.41
N ILE A 215 -17.04 14.65 10.97
CA ILE A 215 -15.85 13.99 11.53
C ILE A 215 -14.56 14.76 11.26
N ILE A 216 -14.47 15.46 10.13
CA ILE A 216 -13.29 16.26 9.79
C ILE A 216 -13.25 17.54 10.61
N GLU A 217 -14.40 18.16 10.86
CA GLU A 217 -14.49 19.32 11.74
C GLU A 217 -14.12 18.95 13.18
N ARG A 218 -14.60 17.81 13.66
CA ARG A 218 -14.21 17.25 14.97
C ARG A 218 -12.72 16.94 15.03
N LEU A 219 -12.17 16.29 14.01
CA LEU A 219 -10.74 15.95 13.95
C LEU A 219 -9.87 17.22 13.94
N ASN A 220 -10.25 18.24 13.17
CA ASN A 220 -9.55 19.52 13.16
C ASN A 220 -9.59 20.19 14.54
N ARG A 221 -10.74 20.20 15.21
CA ARG A 221 -10.88 20.78 16.56
C ARG A 221 -9.98 20.07 17.57
N ILE A 222 -10.05 18.74 17.63
CA ILE A 222 -9.25 17.93 18.54
C ILE A 222 -7.75 18.14 18.27
N GLN A 223 -7.33 18.18 17.01
CA GLN A 223 -5.93 18.44 16.69
C GLN A 223 -5.46 19.82 17.16
N VAL A 224 -6.28 20.86 16.99
CA VAL A 224 -5.95 22.21 17.47
C VAL A 224 -5.90 22.28 18.99
N GLU A 225 -6.81 21.59 19.68
CA GLU A 225 -6.81 21.49 21.16
C GLU A 225 -5.54 20.80 21.67
N LEU A 226 -5.04 19.80 20.95
CA LEU A 226 -3.78 19.11 21.22
C LEU A 226 -2.53 19.91 20.83
N GLY A 227 -2.67 21.12 20.29
CA GLY A 227 -1.57 21.94 19.82
C GLY A 227 -0.99 21.55 18.45
N PHE A 228 -1.60 20.58 17.75
CA PHE A 228 -1.31 20.35 16.34
C PHE A 228 -2.00 21.43 15.48
N ALA A 229 -1.51 21.61 14.26
CA ALA A 229 -2.25 22.40 13.28
C ALA A 229 -3.40 21.58 12.68
N GLU A 230 -4.39 22.27 12.09
CA GLU A 230 -5.59 21.63 11.51
C GLU A 230 -5.24 20.52 10.49
N TYR A 231 -5.87 19.36 10.59
CA TYR A 231 -5.61 18.20 9.73
C TYR A 231 -5.69 18.51 8.23
N THR A 232 -6.67 19.35 7.86
CA THR A 232 -6.99 19.64 6.46
C THR A 232 -6.34 20.89 5.91
N ARG A 233 -5.66 21.69 6.74
CA ARG A 233 -5.13 22.98 6.28
C ARG A 233 -3.95 22.73 5.32
N PRO A 234 -3.98 23.33 4.13
CA PRO A 234 -2.97 23.08 3.12
C PRO A 234 -1.66 23.81 3.41
N PHE A 235 -0.54 23.24 2.95
CA PHE A 235 0.79 23.87 2.94
C PHE A 235 1.32 24.27 4.32
N GLN A 236 1.17 23.40 5.32
CA GLN A 236 1.65 23.69 6.68
C GLN A 236 3.16 23.51 6.80
N SER A 237 3.64 22.32 6.47
CA SER A 237 5.06 21.95 6.57
C SER A 237 5.79 22.11 5.23
N LYS A 238 5.05 22.32 4.14
CA LYS A 238 5.60 22.38 2.77
C LYS A 238 5.04 23.58 2.02
N SER A 239 5.90 24.34 1.37
CA SER A 239 5.45 25.41 0.48
C SER A 239 4.78 24.82 -0.77
N PHE A 240 4.01 25.64 -1.50
CA PHE A 240 3.42 25.22 -2.77
C PHE A 240 4.47 24.73 -3.77
N ILE A 241 5.64 25.38 -3.81
CA ILE A 241 6.76 25.00 -4.68
C ILE A 241 7.31 23.63 -4.27
N ASP A 242 7.46 23.37 -2.97
CA ASP A 242 7.91 22.06 -2.49
C ASP A 242 6.92 20.96 -2.87
N VAL A 243 5.62 21.21 -2.68
CA VAL A 243 4.57 20.25 -3.05
C VAL A 243 4.61 19.99 -4.56
N LEU A 244 4.75 21.02 -5.39
CA LEU A 244 4.85 20.87 -6.84
C LEU A 244 6.10 20.08 -7.27
N CYS A 245 7.26 20.40 -6.68
CA CYS A 245 8.51 19.72 -6.97
C CYS A 245 8.47 18.24 -6.54
N ILE A 246 7.96 17.95 -5.33
CA ILE A 246 7.81 16.59 -4.83
C ILE A 246 6.82 15.81 -5.70
N ALA A 247 5.65 16.38 -5.99
CA ALA A 247 4.66 15.74 -6.85
C ALA A 247 5.25 15.43 -8.23
N THR A 248 5.94 16.39 -8.85
CA THR A 248 6.56 16.21 -10.17
C THR A 248 7.66 15.14 -10.13
N ALA A 249 8.54 15.17 -9.12
CA ALA A 249 9.58 14.16 -8.95
C ALA A 249 8.99 12.76 -8.78
N LEU A 250 7.93 12.63 -7.97
CA LEU A 250 7.20 11.38 -7.78
C LEU A 250 6.53 10.94 -9.08
N MET A 251 5.89 11.84 -9.84
CA MET A 251 5.24 11.50 -11.11
C MET A 251 6.25 10.92 -12.11
N VAL A 252 7.37 11.61 -12.32
CA VAL A 252 8.41 11.17 -13.25
C VAL A 252 9.07 9.88 -12.78
N GLY A 253 9.39 9.77 -11.47
CA GLY A 253 10.00 8.57 -10.89
C GLY A 253 9.08 7.35 -11.02
N THR A 254 7.79 7.52 -10.74
CA THR A 254 6.80 6.44 -10.80
C THR A 254 6.57 5.97 -12.24
N ALA A 255 6.59 6.88 -13.21
CA ALA A 255 6.49 6.52 -14.63
C ALA A 255 7.68 5.66 -15.13
N GLY A 256 8.82 5.72 -14.44
CA GLY A 256 10.03 4.95 -14.76
C GLY A 256 10.10 3.56 -14.13
N LEU A 257 9.11 3.14 -13.34
CA LEU A 257 9.18 1.89 -12.56
C LEU A 257 9.23 0.64 -13.47
N PRO A 258 10.33 -0.14 -13.43
CA PRO A 258 10.51 -1.25 -14.37
C PRO A 258 9.44 -2.34 -14.23
N HIS A 259 9.01 -2.65 -13.01
CA HIS A 259 8.02 -3.70 -12.72
C HIS A 259 6.63 -3.38 -13.30
N ILE A 260 6.29 -2.11 -13.47
CA ILE A 260 5.02 -1.67 -14.06
C ILE A 260 5.13 -1.64 -15.58
N ILE A 261 6.26 -1.12 -16.09
CA ILE A 261 6.50 -1.02 -17.53
C ILE A 261 6.36 -2.39 -18.21
N VAL A 262 6.87 -3.45 -17.59
CA VAL A 262 6.82 -4.80 -18.18
C VAL A 262 5.40 -5.33 -18.38
N ARG A 263 4.40 -4.83 -17.63
CA ARG A 263 2.99 -5.21 -17.77
C ARG A 263 2.33 -4.72 -19.06
N PHE A 264 2.92 -3.75 -19.74
CA PHE A 264 2.41 -3.36 -21.06
C PHE A 264 2.88 -4.31 -22.16
N TYR A 265 3.81 -5.23 -21.88
CA TYR A 265 4.26 -6.25 -22.83
C TYR A 265 3.43 -7.54 -22.80
N THR A 266 2.57 -7.75 -21.81
CA THR A 266 1.75 -8.97 -21.61
C THR A 266 0.39 -8.94 -22.32
N VAL A 267 -0.04 -7.77 -22.79
CA VAL A 267 -1.29 -7.59 -23.55
C VAL A 267 -1.07 -7.79 -25.05
N PRO A 268 -2.06 -8.23 -25.84
CA PRO A 268 -1.84 -8.61 -27.24
C PRO A 268 -1.59 -7.41 -28.16
N ASN A 269 -2.28 -6.28 -27.94
CA ASN A 269 -2.34 -5.17 -28.89
C ASN A 269 -2.15 -3.81 -28.20
N VAL A 270 -1.76 -2.78 -28.95
CA VAL A 270 -1.64 -1.39 -28.43
C VAL A 270 -2.98 -0.87 -27.89
N ARG A 271 -4.10 -1.19 -28.56
CA ARG A 271 -5.44 -0.87 -28.04
C ARG A 271 -5.68 -1.53 -26.68
N ALA A 272 -5.36 -2.81 -26.54
CA ALA A 272 -5.50 -3.54 -25.29
C ALA A 272 -4.59 -2.98 -24.19
N ALA A 273 -3.39 -2.50 -24.52
CA ALA A 273 -2.51 -1.80 -23.58
C ALA A 273 -3.14 -0.52 -23.03
N ARG A 274 -3.77 0.29 -23.89
CA ARG A 274 -4.47 1.52 -23.46
C ARG A 274 -5.68 1.22 -22.58
N TYR A 275 -6.50 0.24 -22.95
CA TYR A 275 -7.63 -0.19 -22.12
C TYR A 275 -7.16 -0.78 -20.79
N SER A 276 -6.08 -1.56 -20.79
CA SER A 276 -5.48 -2.10 -19.57
C SER A 276 -5.00 -1.00 -18.63
N ALA A 277 -4.42 0.08 -19.17
CA ALA A 277 -4.03 1.24 -18.37
C ALA A 277 -5.26 1.94 -17.76
N GLY A 278 -6.35 2.08 -18.53
CA GLY A 278 -7.61 2.63 -18.03
C GLY A 278 -8.22 1.79 -16.89
N TRP A 279 -8.26 0.47 -17.05
CA TRP A 279 -8.73 -0.44 -16.00
C TRP A 279 -7.85 -0.40 -14.75
N ALA A 280 -6.52 -0.36 -14.91
CA ALA A 280 -5.61 -0.21 -13.79
C ALA A 280 -5.84 1.11 -13.05
N LEU A 281 -6.04 2.24 -13.75
CA LEU A 281 -6.39 3.51 -13.12
C LEU A 281 -7.68 3.41 -12.30
N LEU A 282 -8.72 2.78 -12.84
CA LEU A 282 -9.98 2.56 -12.12
C LEU A 282 -9.75 1.77 -10.83
N PHE A 283 -8.98 0.68 -10.92
CA PHE A 283 -8.66 -0.18 -9.79
C PHE A 283 -7.81 0.51 -8.72
N ILE A 284 -6.80 1.27 -9.13
CA ILE A 284 -5.98 2.10 -8.23
C ILE A 284 -6.84 3.17 -7.57
N ALA A 285 -7.74 3.81 -8.32
CA ALA A 285 -8.62 4.86 -7.80
C ALA A 285 -9.52 4.38 -6.65
N LEU A 286 -9.96 3.11 -6.66
CA LEU A 286 -10.76 2.56 -5.55
C LEU A 286 -10.02 2.64 -4.21
N LEU A 287 -8.73 2.26 -4.19
CA LEU A 287 -7.92 2.39 -2.98
C LEU A 287 -7.56 3.84 -2.71
N TYR A 288 -7.08 4.57 -3.72
CA TYR A 288 -6.50 5.91 -3.55
C TYR A 288 -7.53 6.96 -3.13
N THR A 289 -8.79 6.81 -3.54
CA THR A 289 -9.87 7.70 -3.08
C THR A 289 -10.35 7.35 -1.66
N THR A 290 -10.22 6.08 -1.26
CA THR A 290 -10.61 5.61 0.08
C THR A 290 -9.52 5.88 1.12
N ALA A 291 -8.25 5.87 0.72
CA ALA A 291 -7.10 5.97 1.60
C ALA A 291 -7.08 7.24 2.50
N PRO A 292 -7.39 8.45 2.00
CA PRO A 292 -7.49 9.65 2.84
C PRO A 292 -8.62 9.57 3.88
N ALA A 293 -9.77 9.00 3.49
CA ALA A 293 -10.89 8.80 4.40
C ALA A 293 -10.52 7.84 5.54
N LEU A 294 -9.94 6.68 5.18
CA LEU A 294 -9.46 5.71 6.16
C LEU A 294 -8.39 6.33 7.08
N ALA A 295 -7.46 7.11 6.54
CA ALA A 295 -6.39 7.75 7.30
C ALA A 295 -6.94 8.74 8.35
N ALA A 296 -7.95 9.53 8.00
CA ALA A 296 -8.60 10.46 8.92
C ALA A 296 -9.41 9.73 9.99
N PHE A 297 -10.17 8.69 9.61
CA PHE A 297 -10.91 7.86 10.58
C PHE A 297 -9.97 7.13 11.55
N ALA A 298 -8.85 6.63 11.04
CA ALA A 298 -7.81 6.02 11.85
C ALA A 298 -7.18 7.03 12.81
N ARG A 299 -6.89 8.25 12.34
CA ARG A 299 -6.33 9.32 13.19
C ARG A 299 -7.29 9.69 14.31
N PHE A 300 -8.57 9.87 13.98
CA PHE A 300 -9.62 10.18 14.95
C PHE A 300 -9.74 9.08 16.02
N ASN A 301 -9.88 7.82 15.59
CA ASN A 301 -10.00 6.69 16.52
C ASN A 301 -8.74 6.51 17.39
N LEU A 302 -7.55 6.73 16.84
CA LEU A 302 -6.30 6.62 17.59
C LEU A 302 -6.25 7.66 18.71
N ILE A 303 -6.57 8.92 18.40
CA ILE A 303 -6.61 10.00 19.40
C ILE A 303 -7.66 9.68 20.46
N ASP A 304 -8.89 9.34 20.06
CA ASP A 304 -9.99 9.02 20.98
C ASP A 304 -9.70 7.81 21.88
N SER A 305 -8.94 6.84 21.37
CA SER A 305 -8.62 5.61 22.10
C SER A 305 -7.44 5.73 23.07
N LEU A 306 -6.50 6.65 22.83
CA LEU A 306 -5.24 6.73 23.58
C LEU A 306 -5.08 8.02 24.38
N HIS A 307 -5.46 9.16 23.82
CA HIS A 307 -5.15 10.45 24.42
C HIS A 307 -6.00 10.70 25.68
N GLY A 308 -5.36 11.12 26.76
CA GLY A 308 -6.04 11.48 28.02
C GLY A 308 -6.58 10.28 28.80
N LYS A 309 -6.15 9.06 28.45
CA LYS A 309 -6.51 7.83 29.16
C LYS A 309 -5.35 7.33 30.01
N SER A 310 -5.69 6.64 31.09
CA SER A 310 -4.67 6.07 31.98
C SER A 310 -3.90 4.93 31.34
N LEU A 311 -2.62 4.77 31.71
CA LEU A 311 -1.77 3.67 31.23
C LEU A 311 -2.39 2.29 31.53
N GLU A 312 -3.08 2.15 32.67
CA GLU A 312 -3.77 0.92 33.05
C GLU A 312 -4.99 0.62 32.16
N GLU A 313 -5.79 1.63 31.80
CA GLU A 313 -6.94 1.46 30.91
C GLU A 313 -6.48 1.12 29.48
N VAL A 314 -5.45 1.81 29.00
CA VAL A 314 -4.87 1.60 27.67
C VAL A 314 -4.17 0.24 27.59
N GLY A 315 -3.49 -0.20 28.64
CA GLY A 315 -2.85 -1.52 28.72
C GLY A 315 -3.83 -2.69 28.71
N GLN A 316 -5.09 -2.47 29.09
CA GLN A 316 -6.15 -3.48 29.00
C GLN A 316 -6.75 -3.63 27.60
N LEU A 317 -6.47 -2.69 26.68
CA LEU A 317 -6.97 -2.76 25.31
C LEU A 317 -6.25 -3.90 24.55
N PRO A 318 -6.99 -4.90 24.01
CA PRO A 318 -6.37 -6.05 23.35
C PRO A 318 -5.45 -5.70 22.18
N TRP A 319 -5.77 -4.64 21.45
CA TRP A 319 -4.98 -4.17 20.31
C TRP A 319 -3.67 -3.51 20.75
N VAL A 320 -3.66 -2.81 21.90
CA VAL A 320 -2.45 -2.18 22.44
C VAL A 320 -1.45 -3.24 22.85
N ASP A 321 -1.88 -4.25 23.61
CA ASP A 321 -1.02 -5.38 23.99
C ASP A 321 -0.47 -6.14 22.77
N HIS A 322 -1.31 -6.32 21.74
CA HIS A 322 -0.91 -6.96 20.49
C HIS A 322 0.21 -6.19 19.78
N TRP A 323 0.03 -4.89 19.52
CA TRP A 323 1.00 -4.09 18.78
C TRP A 323 2.22 -3.67 19.62
N ALA A 324 2.08 -3.54 20.94
CA ALA A 324 3.20 -3.26 21.84
C ALA A 324 4.23 -4.41 21.84
N LYS A 325 3.78 -5.67 21.79
CA LYS A 325 4.67 -6.85 21.68
C LYS A 325 5.53 -6.85 20.42
N THR A 326 5.06 -6.25 19.33
CA THR A 326 5.82 -6.12 18.08
C THR A 326 6.89 -5.03 18.15
N GLY A 327 6.82 -4.14 19.14
CA GLY A 327 7.67 -2.95 19.26
C GLY A 327 7.31 -1.81 18.31
N LEU A 328 6.22 -1.94 17.54
CA LEU A 328 5.72 -0.94 16.59
C LEU A 328 4.75 0.08 17.24
N LEU A 329 4.26 -0.24 18.45
CA LEU A 329 3.58 0.69 19.35
C LEU A 329 4.44 0.83 20.61
N LYS A 330 4.77 2.06 20.98
CA LYS A 330 5.48 2.37 22.23
C LYS A 330 4.70 3.42 23.00
N LEU A 331 4.45 3.11 24.26
CA LEU A 331 3.81 3.97 25.24
C LEU A 331 4.83 4.20 26.35
N ASP A 332 5.18 5.46 26.59
CA ASP A 332 6.18 5.85 27.57
C ASP A 332 5.67 7.10 28.28
N ASP A 333 5.16 6.92 29.49
CA ASP A 333 4.73 7.99 30.39
C ASP A 333 5.98 8.75 30.87
N LYS A 334 6.18 9.95 30.34
CA LYS A 334 7.39 10.75 30.50
C LYS A 334 7.27 11.76 31.62
N ASP A 335 6.06 12.23 31.91
CA ASP A 335 5.82 13.19 32.99
C ASP A 335 5.40 12.53 34.32
N GLY A 336 5.08 11.23 34.28
CA GLY A 336 4.75 10.40 35.43
C GLY A 336 3.36 10.67 36.00
N ASP A 337 2.47 11.28 35.23
CA ASP A 337 1.11 11.61 35.65
C ASP A 337 0.12 10.43 35.53
N GLY A 338 0.55 9.34 34.87
CA GLY A 338 -0.21 8.12 34.67
C GLY A 338 -1.25 8.20 33.54
N LEU A 339 -1.34 9.33 32.83
CA LEU A 339 -2.11 9.53 31.61
C LEU A 339 -1.18 9.40 30.40
N LEU A 340 -1.77 9.29 29.21
CA LEU A 340 -1.03 9.25 27.96
C LEU A 340 -1.36 10.45 27.10
N GLU A 341 -0.35 11.27 26.83
CA GLU A 341 -0.49 12.47 26.02
C GLU A 341 0.08 12.32 24.60
N LEU A 342 -0.73 12.73 23.62
CA LEU A 342 -0.33 12.79 22.21
C LEU A 342 -0.02 14.25 21.89
N LEU A 343 1.27 14.58 21.83
CA LEU A 343 1.75 15.95 21.68
C LEU A 343 2.52 16.15 20.38
N PRO A 344 2.56 17.38 19.83
CA PRO A 344 3.35 17.70 18.64
C PRO A 344 4.87 17.64 18.88
N ASP A 345 5.31 17.95 20.10
CA ASP A 345 6.72 17.91 20.46
C ASP A 345 7.17 16.45 20.70
N ALA A 346 8.09 15.97 19.88
CA ALA A 346 8.64 14.63 19.98
C ALA A 346 9.32 14.35 21.34
N ALA A 347 9.82 15.39 22.03
CA ALA A 347 10.42 15.23 23.34
C ALA A 347 9.38 14.89 24.41
N GLN A 348 8.20 15.51 24.36
CA GLN A 348 7.13 15.34 25.34
C GLN A 348 6.12 14.27 24.94
N ASN A 349 5.99 13.96 23.66
CA ASN A 349 5.05 12.96 23.17
C ASN A 349 5.32 11.56 23.74
N GLU A 350 4.28 10.93 24.26
CA GLU A 350 4.33 9.66 25.01
C GLU A 350 3.84 8.48 24.18
N ILE A 351 3.08 8.77 23.13
CA ILE A 351 2.50 7.78 22.22
C ILE A 351 3.29 7.76 20.91
N THR A 352 4.08 6.70 20.69
CA THR A 352 4.79 6.50 19.42
C THR A 352 4.21 5.30 18.68
N VAL A 353 3.61 5.57 17.52
CA VAL A 353 2.97 4.57 16.67
C VAL A 353 3.70 4.55 15.32
N ASP A 354 4.17 3.37 14.90
CA ASP A 354 4.72 3.21 13.55
C ASP A 354 3.60 3.44 12.51
N ARG A 355 3.90 4.25 11.49
CA ARG A 355 2.91 4.62 10.47
C ARG A 355 2.46 3.40 9.67
N ASP A 356 3.32 2.39 9.54
CA ASP A 356 3.03 1.16 8.83
C ASP A 356 2.05 0.25 9.58
N ILE A 357 1.68 0.54 10.83
CA ILE A 357 0.64 -0.27 11.52
C ILE A 357 -0.75 0.33 11.42
N ILE A 358 -0.90 1.56 10.95
CA ILE A 358 -2.20 2.27 10.97
C ILE A 358 -3.28 1.48 10.25
N VAL A 359 -3.07 1.07 9.00
CA VAL A 359 -4.09 0.32 8.23
C VAL A 359 -4.42 -1.03 8.87
N LEU A 360 -3.41 -1.70 9.42
CA LEU A 360 -3.54 -3.03 10.00
C LEU A 360 -4.22 -3.00 11.38
N ALA A 361 -3.93 -1.97 12.18
CA ALA A 361 -4.45 -1.80 13.54
C ALA A 361 -5.84 -1.14 13.55
N THR A 362 -6.18 -0.29 12.57
CA THR A 362 -7.44 0.46 12.57
C THR A 362 -8.69 -0.43 12.76
N PRO A 363 -8.82 -1.62 12.14
CA PRO A 363 -9.93 -2.54 12.41
C PRO A 363 -10.03 -2.95 13.89
N GLU A 364 -8.90 -3.17 14.56
CA GLU A 364 -8.83 -3.53 15.98
C GLU A 364 -9.16 -2.33 16.87
N VAL A 365 -8.58 -1.16 16.57
CA VAL A 365 -8.84 0.11 17.27
C VAL A 365 -10.33 0.46 17.18
N ALA A 366 -10.94 0.26 16.01
CA ALA A 366 -12.36 0.50 15.79
C ALA A 366 -13.27 -0.60 16.39
N GLY A 367 -12.72 -1.65 17.02
CA GLY A 367 -13.48 -2.74 17.62
C GLY A 367 -14.34 -3.52 16.63
N LEU A 368 -13.84 -3.75 15.41
CA LEU A 368 -14.54 -4.53 14.39
C LEU A 368 -14.55 -6.03 14.71
N ALA A 369 -15.40 -6.77 14.03
CA ALA A 369 -15.52 -8.21 14.22
C ALA A 369 -14.18 -8.93 13.91
N PRO A 370 -13.81 -10.01 14.64
CA PRO A 370 -12.52 -10.67 14.48
C PRO A 370 -12.18 -11.17 13.08
N TRP A 371 -13.19 -11.50 12.26
CA TRP A 371 -12.98 -11.91 10.87
C TRP A 371 -12.59 -10.73 9.97
N VAL A 372 -13.04 -9.51 10.27
CA VAL A 372 -12.66 -8.30 9.52
C VAL A 372 -11.21 -7.96 9.84
N VAL A 373 -10.82 -8.04 11.12
CA VAL A 373 -9.43 -7.87 11.53
C VAL A 373 -8.54 -8.91 10.84
N GLY A 374 -8.94 -10.19 10.88
CA GLY A 374 -8.19 -11.27 10.24
C GLY A 374 -8.14 -11.21 8.72
N LEU A 375 -9.03 -10.44 8.06
CA LEU A 375 -9.01 -10.25 6.60
C LEU A 375 -7.96 -9.22 6.16
N VAL A 376 -7.68 -8.23 6.99
CA VAL A 376 -6.64 -7.20 6.74
C VAL A 376 -5.24 -7.76 6.96
N ALA A 377 -5.15 -8.76 7.82
CA ALA A 377 -3.97 -9.53 8.16
C ALA A 377 -3.50 -10.45 7.03
#